data_AF-A0A4P6MPK5-F1
#
_entry.id   AF-A0A4P6MPK5-F1
#
_cell.length_a   1.000
_cell.length_b   1.000
_cell.length_c   1.000
_cell.angle_alpha   90.00
_cell.angle_beta   90.00
_cell.angle_gamma   90.00
#
_symmetry.space_group_name_H-M   'P 1'
#
loop_
_entity.id
_entity.type
_entity.pdbx_description
1 polymer ?
#
loop_
_entity_poly.entity_id
_entity_poly.type
_entity_poly.pdbx_seq_one_letter_code
_entity_poly.pdbx_strand_id
1 'polypeptide(L)'
;MNAALVLAYALIFLLGPAFALVLLSRAPGGREVRLLGGGIGLLIVGAFGWSLMATGGAFVTPLLLWVAWVISMALVGQVLRLMLEDPPKARRWTAAVAAIGATIPWFGIVIAQTMAG
;
A
#
# COMPACT_ATOMS: atom_id res chain seq x y z
N MET A 1 -17.42 -19.30 4.44
CA MET A 1 -16.32 -18.48 3.86
C MET A 1 -15.25 -19.45 3.37
N ASN A 2 -14.85 -19.39 2.09
CA ASN A 2 -13.84 -20.31 1.54
C ASN A 2 -12.49 -20.08 2.27
N ALA A 3 -11.79 -21.15 2.66
CA ALA A 3 -10.49 -21.04 3.36
C ALA A 3 -9.47 -20.18 2.58
N ALA A 4 -9.50 -20.24 1.24
CA ALA A 4 -8.66 -19.42 0.38
C ALA A 4 -8.94 -17.91 0.54
N LEU A 5 -10.20 -17.52 0.73
CA LEU A 5 -10.61 -16.14 0.96
C LEU A 5 -10.12 -15.62 2.32
N VAL A 6 -10.23 -16.45 3.36
CA VAL A 6 -9.72 -16.11 4.71
C VAL A 6 -8.22 -15.93 4.68
N LEU A 7 -7.50 -16.82 3.99
CA LEU A 7 -6.05 -16.75 3.85
C LEU A 7 -5.62 -15.50 3.06
N ALA A 8 -6.27 -15.22 1.93
CA ALA A 8 -6.00 -14.02 1.14
C ALA A 8 -6.25 -12.75 1.95
N TYR A 9 -7.35 -12.70 2.72
CA TYR A 9 -7.67 -11.58 3.59
C TYR A 9 -6.63 -11.39 4.69
N ALA A 10 -6.26 -12.48 5.39
CA ALA A 10 -5.24 -12.45 6.44
C ALA A 10 -3.88 -12.02 5.88
N LEU A 11 -3.48 -12.54 4.72
CA LEU A 11 -2.23 -12.17 4.07
C LEU A 11 -2.22 -10.69 3.69
N ILE A 12 -3.28 -10.15 3.09
CA ILE A 12 -3.36 -8.73 2.74
C ILE A 12 -3.31 -7.84 4.00
N PHE A 13 -4.01 -8.24 5.07
CA PHE A 13 -4.03 -7.51 6.34
C PHE A 13 -2.70 -7.52 7.09
N LEU A 14 -1.87 -8.55 6.91
CA LEU A 14 -0.57 -8.65 7.57
C LEU A 14 0.56 -8.09 6.70
N LEU A 15 0.53 -8.37 5.39
CA LEU A 15 1.55 -7.95 4.44
C LEU A 15 1.55 -6.43 4.23
N GLY A 16 0.38 -5.78 4.19
CA GLY A 16 0.28 -4.33 4.01
C GLY A 16 1.03 -3.56 5.11
N PRO A 17 0.68 -3.75 6.39
CA PRO A 17 1.38 -3.12 7.50
C PRO A 17 2.86 -3.49 7.56
N ALA A 18 3.20 -4.78 7.38
CA ALA A 18 4.60 -5.21 7.39
C ALA A 18 5.41 -4.49 6.30
N PHE A 19 4.87 -4.37 5.09
CA PHE A 19 5.53 -3.69 3.99
C PHE A 19 5.68 -2.19 4.25
N ALA A 20 4.63 -1.52 4.73
CA ALA A 20 4.69 -0.11 5.11
C ALA A 20 5.75 0.16 6.21
N LEU A 21 5.81 -0.71 7.22
CA LEU A 21 6.80 -0.60 8.30
C LEU A 21 8.23 -0.82 7.81
N VAL A 22 8.46 -1.78 6.91
CA VAL A 22 9.77 -1.99 6.27
C VAL A 22 10.18 -0.75 5.49
N LEU A 23 9.29 -0.14 4.71
CA LEU A 23 9.59 1.08 3.97
C LEU A 23 9.86 2.28 4.89
N LEU A 24 9.16 2.38 6.03
CA LEU A 24 9.38 3.42 7.03
C LEU A 24 10.61 3.18 7.91
N SER A 25 11.18 1.98 7.95
CA SER A 25 12.43 1.72 8.68
C SER A 25 13.64 2.45 8.06
N ARG A 26 13.54 2.84 6.79
CA ARG A 26 14.57 3.59 6.07
C ARG A 26 14.65 5.03 6.57
N ALA A 27 15.87 5.60 6.50
CA ALA A 27 16.09 7.00 6.81
C ALA A 27 15.30 7.90 5.84
N PRO A 28 14.63 8.96 6.34
CA PRO A 28 13.87 9.86 5.49
C PRO A 28 14.84 10.65 4.61
N GLY A 29 14.54 10.70 3.31
CA GLY A 29 15.39 11.35 2.33
C GLY A 29 14.64 11.69 1.06
N GLY A 30 15.03 12.77 0.38
CA GLY A 30 14.39 13.19 -0.87
C GLY A 30 14.47 12.13 -1.98
N ARG A 31 15.53 11.32 -2.01
CA ARG A 31 15.64 10.17 -2.91
C ARG A 31 14.56 9.12 -2.63
N GLU A 32 14.35 8.77 -1.37
CA GLU A 32 13.34 7.77 -0.98
C GLU A 32 11.93 8.26 -1.34
N VAL A 33 11.63 9.53 -1.06
CA VAL A 33 10.36 10.17 -1.46
C VAL A 33 10.14 10.09 -2.97
N ARG A 34 11.16 10.40 -3.78
CA ARG A 34 11.08 10.29 -5.25
C ARG A 34 10.88 8.86 -5.72
N LEU A 35 11.58 7.89 -5.12
CA LEU A 35 11.45 6.47 -5.48
C LEU A 35 10.07 5.92 -5.12
N LEU A 36 9.56 6.23 -3.93
CA LEU A 36 8.22 5.83 -3.51
C LEU A 36 7.16 6.50 -4.40
N GLY A 37 7.28 7.81 -4.64
CA GLY A 37 6.37 8.55 -5.52
C GLY A 37 6.37 8.04 -6.97
N GLY A 38 7.56 7.83 -7.54
CA GLY A 38 7.71 7.26 -8.88
C GLY A 38 7.17 5.83 -8.96
N GLY A 39 7.42 5.00 -7.94
CA GLY A 39 6.88 3.66 -7.83
C GLY A 39 5.35 3.63 -7.80
N ILE A 40 4.72 4.52 -7.02
CA ILE A 40 3.25 4.69 -7.01
C ILE A 40 2.75 5.06 -8.40
N GLY A 41 3.39 6.03 -9.07
CA GLY A 41 3.02 6.44 -10.43
C GLY A 41 3.09 5.27 -11.42
N LEU A 42 4.16 4.48 -11.39
CA LEU A 42 4.32 3.29 -12.24
C LEU A 42 3.26 2.23 -11.95
N LEU A 43 2.92 2.00 -10.69
CA LEU A 43 1.87 1.04 -10.31
C LEU A 43 0.49 1.50 -10.78
N ILE A 44 0.18 2.79 -10.69
CA ILE A 44 -1.09 3.36 -11.18
C ILE A 44 -1.15 3.23 -12.70
N VAL A 45 -0.12 3.67 -13.42
CA VAL A 45 -0.06 3.55 -14.90
C VAL A 45 -0.17 2.08 -15.32
N GLY A 46 0.52 1.17 -14.62
CA GLY A 46 0.43 -0.27 -14.84
C GLY A 46 -0.98 -0.82 -14.61
N ALA A 47 -1.67 -0.37 -13.56
CA ALA A 47 -3.04 -0.79 -13.25
C ALA A 47 -4.02 -0.36 -14.36
N PHE A 48 -3.94 0.89 -14.82
CA PHE A 48 -4.74 1.38 -15.94
C PHE A 48 -4.39 0.67 -17.25
N GLY A 49 -3.10 0.53 -17.56
CA GLY A 49 -2.64 -0.17 -18.77
C GLY A 49 -3.14 -1.61 -18.82
N TRP A 50 -3.01 -2.35 -17.72
CA TRP A 50 -3.52 -3.72 -17.61
C TRP A 50 -5.03 -3.80 -17.86
N SER A 51 -5.80 -2.89 -17.22
CA SER A 51 -7.24 -2.81 -17.39
C SER A 51 -7.66 -2.52 -18.82
N LEU A 52 -6.92 -1.68 -19.54
CA LEU A 52 -7.21 -1.30 -20.93
C LEU A 52 -6.90 -2.42 -21.93
N MET A 53 -5.93 -3.28 -21.64
CA MET A 53 -5.59 -4.40 -22.51
C MET A 53 -6.62 -5.54 -22.46
N ALA A 54 -7.70 -5.41 -21.67
CA ALA A 54 -8.72 -6.43 -21.44
C ALA A 54 -8.12 -7.82 -21.09
N THR A 55 -6.92 -7.81 -20.52
CA THR A 55 -6.21 -9.01 -20.08
C THR A 55 -6.96 -9.51 -18.85
N GLY A 56 -7.74 -10.57 -18.99
CA GLY A 56 -8.81 -11.05 -18.09
C GLY A 56 -8.43 -11.45 -16.64
N GLY A 57 -7.40 -10.85 -16.05
CA GLY A 57 -7.05 -11.03 -14.65
C GLY A 57 -7.79 -10.06 -13.73
N ALA A 58 -8.95 -10.48 -13.20
CA ALA A 58 -9.79 -9.71 -12.27
C ALA A 58 -9.04 -9.23 -11.00
N PHE A 59 -7.89 -9.83 -10.68
CA PHE A 59 -7.11 -9.54 -9.47
C PHE A 59 -5.90 -8.63 -9.67
N VAL A 60 -5.42 -8.45 -10.91
CA VAL A 60 -4.14 -7.74 -11.16
C VAL A 60 -4.31 -6.23 -10.93
N THR A 61 -5.33 -5.62 -11.53
CA THR A 61 -5.61 -4.19 -11.36
C THR A 61 -5.85 -3.84 -9.90
N PRO A 62 -6.73 -4.55 -9.16
CA PRO A 62 -6.85 -4.34 -7.73
C PRO A 62 -5.50 -4.48 -7.01
N LEU A 63 -4.75 -5.57 -7.22
CA LEU A 63 -3.50 -5.81 -6.51
C LEU A 63 -2.49 -4.66 -6.71
N LEU A 64 -2.35 -4.14 -7.92
CA LEU A 64 -1.47 -3.01 -8.21
C LEU A 64 -1.90 -1.74 -7.45
N LEU A 65 -3.20 -1.47 -7.39
CA LEU A 65 -3.76 -0.35 -6.62
C LEU A 65 -3.58 -0.53 -5.11
N TRP A 66 -3.69 -1.76 -4.62
CA TRP A 66 -3.40 -2.09 -3.21
C TRP A 66 -1.94 -1.81 -2.85
N VAL A 67 -1.00 -2.29 -3.67
CA VAL A 67 0.43 -2.03 -3.44
C VAL A 67 0.71 -0.53 -3.49
N ALA A 68 0.13 0.19 -4.47
CA ALA A 68 0.25 1.64 -4.56
C ALA A 68 -0.26 2.35 -3.29
N TRP A 69 -1.39 1.92 -2.74
CA TRP A 69 -1.92 2.43 -1.47
C TRP A 69 -0.97 2.22 -0.30
N VAL A 70 -0.44 1.01 -0.13
CA VAL A 70 0.50 0.70 0.96
C VAL A 70 1.78 1.53 0.85
N ILE A 71 2.32 1.69 -0.36
CA ILE A 71 3.48 2.55 -0.62
C ILE A 71 3.15 4.02 -0.35
N SER A 72 1.93 4.46 -0.65
CA SER A 72 1.47 5.82 -0.37
C SER A 72 1.48 6.13 1.13
N MET A 73 1.09 5.19 1.98
CA MET A 73 1.19 5.33 3.44
C MET A 73 2.64 5.51 3.90
N ALA A 74 3.57 4.73 3.34
CA ALA A 74 5.00 4.89 3.62
C ALA A 74 5.54 6.23 3.10
N LEU A 75 5.12 6.67 1.91
CA LEU A 75 5.50 7.97 1.34
C LEU A 75 5.06 9.12 2.24
N VAL A 76 3.80 9.14 2.67
CA VAL A 76 3.27 10.16 3.59
C VAL A 76 4.08 10.18 4.89
N GLY A 77 4.37 9.00 5.45
CA GLY A 77 5.21 8.91 6.65
C GLY A 77 6.64 9.43 6.43
N GLN A 78 7.28 9.14 5.29
CA GLN A 78 8.60 9.65 4.96
C GLN A 78 8.61 11.17 4.76
N VAL A 79 7.58 11.73 4.10
CA VAL A 79 7.43 13.18 3.93
C VAL A 79 7.23 13.88 5.28
N LEU A 80 6.36 13.35 6.14
CA LEU A 80 6.14 13.91 7.48
C LEU A 80 7.41 13.86 8.32
N ARG A 81 8.19 12.76 8.25
CA ARG A 81 9.47 12.65 8.95
C ARG A 81 10.51 13.64 8.41
N LEU A 82 10.54 13.90 7.11
CA LEU A 82 11.39 14.95 6.54
C LEU A 82 10.98 16.35 7.03
N MET A 83 9.69 16.66 7.02
CA MET A 83 9.17 17.95 7.44
C MET A 83 9.40 18.22 8.94
N LEU A 84 9.42 17.18 9.76
CA LEU A 84 9.60 17.27 11.21
C LEU A 84 11.04 17.09 11.67
N GLU A 85 12.02 16.90 10.75
CA GLU A 85 13.43 16.64 11.08
C GLU A 85 13.66 15.30 11.84
N ASP A 86 12.81 14.30 11.59
CA ASP A 86 12.92 12.91 12.05
C ASP A 86 13.08 12.65 13.58
N PRO A 87 12.32 13.32 14.48
CA PRO A 87 12.40 13.05 15.90
C PRO A 87 11.89 11.64 16.24
N PRO A 88 12.34 11.03 17.35
CA PRO A 88 11.92 9.67 17.74
C PRO A 88 10.41 9.48 17.86
N LYS A 89 9.69 10.54 18.27
CA LYS A 89 8.22 10.54 18.34
C LYS A 89 7.59 10.47 16.95
N ALA A 90 8.11 11.21 15.96
CA ALA A 90 7.60 11.19 14.60
C ALA A 90 7.73 9.79 14.00
N ARG A 91 8.87 9.11 14.19
CA ARG A 91 9.08 7.72 13.74
C ARG A 91 7.99 6.77 14.22
N ARG A 92 7.65 6.83 15.52
CA ARG A 92 6.64 5.96 16.14
C ARG A 92 5.23 6.27 15.63
N TRP A 93 4.87 7.55 15.57
CA TRP A 93 3.54 7.95 15.11
C TRP A 93 3.33 7.68 13.63
N THR A 94 4.31 7.96 12.78
CA THR A 94 4.19 7.68 11.34
C THR A 94 4.12 6.18 11.07
N ALA A 95 4.87 5.37 11.82
CA ALA A 95 4.78 3.91 11.73
C ALA A 95 3.40 3.38 12.15
N ALA A 96 2.86 3.87 13.28
CA ALA A 96 1.54 3.48 13.77
C ALA A 96 0.44 3.88 12.77
N VAL A 97 0.44 5.13 12.31
CA VAL A 97 -0.55 5.64 11.35
C VAL A 97 -0.46 4.88 10.02
N ALA A 98 0.74 4.62 9.50
CA ALA A 98 0.89 3.87 8.26
C ALA A 98 0.44 2.40 8.40
N ALA A 99 0.73 1.76 9.53
CA ALA A 99 0.26 0.40 9.79
C ALA A 99 -1.27 0.34 9.85
N ILE A 100 -1.91 1.27 10.59
CA ILE A 100 -3.38 1.37 10.66
C ILE A 100 -3.96 1.67 9.27
N GLY A 101 -3.37 2.63 8.55
CA GLY A 101 -3.79 3.02 7.20
C GLY A 101 -3.70 1.87 6.18
N ALA A 102 -2.68 1.02 6.29
CA ALA A 102 -2.51 -0.16 5.46
C ALA A 102 -3.54 -1.27 5.75
N THR A 103 -4.19 -1.24 6.92
CA THR A 103 -5.27 -2.18 7.29
C THR A 103 -6.68 -1.71 6.95
N ILE A 104 -6.86 -0.51 6.38
CA ILE A 104 -8.21 -0.01 6.11
C ILE A 104 -8.92 -0.95 5.11
N PRO A 105 -10.09 -1.52 5.48
CA PRO A 105 -10.71 -2.65 4.78
C PRO A 105 -11.34 -2.29 3.43
N TRP A 106 -11.20 -1.05 2.95
CA TRP A 106 -11.78 -0.63 1.67
C TRP A 106 -11.33 -1.56 0.53
N PHE A 107 -10.11 -2.08 0.61
CA PHE A 107 -9.61 -3.08 -0.32
C PHE A 107 -10.32 -4.45 -0.22
N GLY A 108 -10.57 -4.90 1.01
CA GLY A 108 -11.33 -6.13 1.26
C GLY A 108 -12.78 -6.04 0.78
N ILE A 109 -13.40 -4.86 0.86
CA ILE A 109 -14.73 -4.59 0.30
C ILE A 109 -14.71 -4.68 -1.22
N VAL A 110 -13.72 -4.06 -1.88
CA VAL A 110 -13.57 -4.11 -3.35
C VAL A 110 -13.33 -5.54 -3.82
N ILE A 111 -12.46 -6.32 -3.17
CA ILE A 111 -12.26 -7.74 -3.49
C ILE A 111 -13.55 -8.54 -3.28
N ALA A 112 -14.27 -8.30 -2.18
CA ALA A 112 -15.52 -9.01 -1.93
C ALA A 112 -16.57 -8.71 -3.02
N GLN A 113 -16.63 -7.47 -3.50
CA GLN A 113 -17.49 -7.08 -4.62
C GLN A 113 -17.07 -7.72 -5.94
N THR A 114 -15.77 -7.79 -6.25
CA THR A 114 -15.29 -8.43 -7.49
C THR A 114 -15.44 -9.95 -7.50
N MET A 115 -15.54 -10.59 -6.32
CA MET A 115 -15.78 -12.03 -6.21
C MET A 115 -17.27 -12.40 -6.08
N ALA A 116 -18.14 -11.42 -5.79
CA ALA A 116 -19.58 -11.61 -5.69
C ALA A 116 -20.32 -11.31 -7.02
N GLY A 117 -19.65 -10.65 -7.97
CA GLY A 117 -20.09 -10.50 -9.37
C GLY A 117 -19.52 -11.58 -10.26
#